data_AF-A0A1Y1Q5D6-F1
#
_entry.id   AF-A0A1Y1Q5D6-F1
#
_cell.length_a   1.000
_cell.length_b   1.000
_cell.length_c   1.000
_cell.angle_alpha   90.00
_cell.angle_beta   90.00
_cell.angle_gamma   90.00
#
_symmetry.space_group_name_H-M   'P 1'
#
loop_
_entity.id
_entity.type
_entity.pdbx_description
1 polymer ?
#
loop_
_entity_poly.entity_id
_entity_poly.type
_entity_poly.pdbx_seq_one_letter_code
_entity_poly.pdbx_strand_id
1 'polypeptide(L)'
;MNITPESVFFVLASGGRDKQITLWTANGKSQATLTAHTDSVKSLAFSPDNTWLASASYDNTAGLWQKANDNTWPLKYTLKAHTDHVQEVAFSPKSDLLATASDDGTVRLWDVNTGNHTKVLRGHQDKVFTVRFLNDHALMSGSADSSLRL
;
A
#
# COMPACT_ATOMS: atom_id res chain seq x y z
N MET A 1 -13.64 1.77 -38.19
CA MET A 1 -12.61 2.17 -37.22
C MET A 1 -12.47 1.01 -36.23
N ASN A 2 -11.46 0.17 -36.42
CA ASN A 2 -11.27 -1.05 -35.64
C ASN A 2 -10.66 -0.67 -34.28
N ILE A 3 -11.46 -0.79 -33.23
CA ILE A 3 -10.98 -0.84 -31.85
C ILE A 3 -10.32 -2.21 -31.65
N THR A 4 -9.00 -2.22 -31.52
CA THR A 4 -8.22 -3.42 -31.16
C THR A 4 -8.59 -3.90 -29.76
N PRO A 5 -8.60 -5.21 -29.49
CA PRO A 5 -9.06 -5.75 -28.22
C PRO A 5 -8.05 -5.45 -27.11
N GLU A 6 -8.56 -4.79 -26.07
CA GLU A 6 -8.12 -4.87 -24.67
C GLU A 6 -6.69 -4.42 -24.33
N SER A 7 -6.47 -3.10 -24.31
CA SER A 7 -5.58 -2.53 -23.28
C SER A 7 -6.28 -2.71 -21.94
N VAL A 8 -5.99 -3.80 -21.24
CA VAL A 8 -6.62 -4.08 -19.95
C VAL A 8 -6.07 -3.13 -18.90
N PHE A 9 -6.76 -2.02 -18.70
CA PHE A 9 -6.54 -1.15 -17.55
C PHE A 9 -7.28 -1.74 -16.35
N PHE A 10 -6.53 -2.21 -15.35
CA PHE A 10 -7.10 -2.39 -14.02
C PHE A 10 -7.47 -1.02 -13.48
N VAL A 11 -8.67 -0.90 -12.91
CA VAL A 11 -9.16 0.39 -12.40
C VAL A 11 -9.27 0.36 -10.88
N LEU A 12 -9.42 -0.82 -10.28
CA LEU A 12 -9.65 -0.97 -8.84
C LEU A 12 -8.88 -2.17 -8.29
N ALA A 13 -8.46 -2.06 -7.03
CA ALA A 13 -7.98 -3.14 -6.21
C ALA A 13 -8.81 -3.21 -4.93
N SER A 14 -9.16 -4.41 -4.49
CA SER A 14 -9.87 -4.62 -3.21
C SER A 14 -9.13 -5.65 -2.38
N GLY A 15 -9.09 -5.45 -1.08
CA GLY A 15 -8.57 -6.44 -0.13
C GLY A 15 -9.52 -6.54 1.07
N GLY A 16 -9.48 -7.67 1.77
CA GLY A 16 -10.36 -7.88 2.91
C GLY A 16 -9.92 -9.03 3.82
N ARG A 17 -10.89 -9.58 4.55
CA ARG A 17 -10.69 -10.66 5.54
C ARG A 17 -10.31 -12.01 4.93
N ASP A 18 -10.52 -12.17 3.63
CA ASP A 18 -10.09 -13.33 2.87
C ASP A 18 -8.58 -13.33 2.60
N LYS A 19 -7.85 -12.29 3.06
CA LYS A 19 -6.38 -12.17 3.03
C LYS A 19 -5.82 -11.98 1.61
N GLN A 20 -6.71 -11.81 0.64
CA GLN A 20 -6.38 -11.70 -0.77
C GLN A 20 -6.57 -10.27 -1.25
N ILE A 21 -5.91 -9.95 -2.35
CA ILE A 21 -6.12 -8.71 -3.09
C ILE A 21 -6.66 -9.09 -4.45
N THR A 22 -7.84 -8.58 -4.79
CA THR A 22 -8.46 -8.81 -6.10
C THR A 22 -8.35 -7.56 -6.94
N LEU A 23 -7.90 -7.73 -8.20
CA LEU A 23 -7.83 -6.67 -9.20
C LEU A 23 -9.02 -6.77 -10.16
N TRP A 24 -9.62 -5.62 -10.43
CA TRP A 24 -10.84 -5.51 -11.20
C TRP A 24 -10.66 -4.59 -12.41
N THR A 25 -11.32 -4.97 -13.49
CA THR A 25 -11.51 -4.11 -14.67
C THR A 25 -12.58 -3.04 -14.40
N ALA A 26 -12.62 -1.99 -15.22
CA ALA A 26 -13.67 -0.96 -15.18
C ALA A 26 -15.10 -1.54 -15.26
N ASN A 27 -15.24 -2.70 -15.91
CA ASN A 27 -16.51 -3.38 -16.12
C ASN A 27 -16.89 -4.33 -14.96
N GLY A 28 -16.15 -4.30 -13.85
CA GLY A 28 -16.41 -5.10 -12.65
C GLY A 28 -16.00 -6.57 -12.76
N LYS A 29 -15.29 -6.97 -13.82
CA LYS A 29 -14.75 -8.34 -13.93
C LYS A 29 -13.47 -8.46 -13.10
N SER A 30 -13.42 -9.47 -12.23
CA SER A 30 -12.19 -9.90 -11.56
C SER A 30 -11.23 -10.48 -12.59
N GLN A 31 -9.97 -10.06 -12.53
CA GLN A 31 -8.96 -10.42 -13.52
C GLN A 31 -7.74 -11.10 -12.91
N ALA A 32 -7.36 -10.72 -11.68
CA ALA A 32 -6.24 -11.32 -10.99
C ALA A 32 -6.45 -11.28 -9.48
N THR A 33 -5.91 -12.28 -8.80
CA THR A 33 -5.85 -12.35 -7.35
C THR A 33 -4.40 -12.40 -6.92
N LEU A 34 -4.00 -11.48 -6.04
CA LEU A 34 -2.67 -11.42 -5.47
C LEU A 34 -2.72 -11.99 -4.05
N THR A 35 -1.81 -12.92 -3.78
CA THR A 35 -1.68 -13.59 -2.49
C THR A 35 -0.29 -13.31 -1.92
N ALA A 36 -0.26 -12.75 -0.72
CA ALA A 36 0.99 -12.49 0.02
C ALA A 36 0.76 -12.46 1.53
N HIS A 37 -0.44 -12.07 1.96
CA HIS A 37 -0.77 -11.88 3.36
C HIS A 37 -1.30 -13.12 4.04
N THR A 38 -0.98 -13.26 5.33
CA THR A 38 -1.48 -14.33 6.20
C THR A 38 -2.67 -13.91 7.07
N ASP A 39 -3.01 -12.63 7.04
CA ASP A 39 -4.19 -12.03 7.68
C ASP A 39 -4.85 -10.99 6.76
N SER A 40 -5.87 -10.31 7.29
CA SER A 40 -6.76 -9.40 6.60
C SER A 40 -6.00 -8.23 5.97
N VAL A 41 -6.30 -7.95 4.71
CA VAL A 41 -5.78 -6.77 4.01
C VAL A 41 -6.64 -5.57 4.40
N LYS A 42 -6.02 -4.56 4.99
CA LYS A 42 -6.70 -3.42 5.60
C LYS A 42 -6.72 -2.17 4.72
N SER A 43 -5.68 -1.98 3.91
CA SER A 43 -5.53 -0.82 3.02
C SER A 43 -4.78 -1.20 1.77
N LEU A 44 -5.06 -0.48 0.68
CA LEU A 44 -4.44 -0.63 -0.64
C LEU A 44 -4.20 0.76 -1.23
N ALA A 45 -3.10 0.92 -1.95
CA ALA A 45 -2.80 2.14 -2.69
C ALA A 45 -2.09 1.81 -3.99
N PHE A 46 -2.51 2.43 -5.10
CA PHE A 46 -1.70 2.49 -6.31
C PHE A 46 -0.74 3.68 -6.20
N SER A 47 0.47 3.53 -6.76
CA SER A 47 1.38 4.66 -6.91
C SER A 47 0.85 5.64 -7.97
N PRO A 48 1.13 6.95 -7.85
CA PRO A 48 0.68 7.96 -8.82
C PRO A 48 1.07 7.68 -10.29
N ASP A 49 2.23 7.08 -10.51
CA ASP A 49 2.72 6.66 -11.83
C ASP A 49 2.14 5.32 -12.32
N ASN A 50 1.27 4.68 -11.53
CA ASN A 50 0.61 3.39 -11.82
C ASN A 50 1.57 2.22 -12.06
N THR A 51 2.79 2.30 -11.54
CA THR A 51 3.79 1.22 -11.66
C THR A 51 3.84 0.31 -10.44
N TRP A 52 3.30 0.75 -9.30
CA TRP A 52 3.28 0.01 -8.05
C TRP A 52 1.89 -0.08 -7.43
N LEU A 53 1.67 -1.19 -6.73
CA LEU A 53 0.56 -1.40 -5.81
C LEU A 53 1.16 -1.72 -4.45
N ALA A 54 0.62 -1.11 -3.40
CA ALA A 54 0.96 -1.42 -2.02
C ALA A 54 -0.27 -1.91 -1.27
N SER A 55 -0.03 -2.73 -0.25
CA SER A 55 -1.05 -3.18 0.70
C SER A 55 -0.56 -3.07 2.13
N ALA A 56 -1.50 -2.89 3.05
CA ALA A 56 -1.30 -3.02 4.50
C ALA A 56 -2.11 -4.20 5.03
N SER A 57 -1.56 -4.96 5.97
CA SER A 57 -2.20 -6.14 6.53
C SER A 57 -2.08 -6.24 8.05
N TYR A 58 -3.03 -6.97 8.63
CA TYR A 58 -3.02 -7.37 10.04
C TYR A 58 -2.00 -8.48 10.34
N ASP A 59 -1.25 -8.97 9.35
CA ASP A 59 -0.09 -9.83 9.59
C ASP A 59 1.20 -9.05 9.92
N ASN A 60 1.06 -7.75 10.24
CA ASN A 60 2.13 -6.81 10.58
C ASN A 60 3.07 -6.47 9.41
N THR A 61 2.66 -6.78 8.17
CA THR A 61 3.46 -6.50 6.97
C THR A 61 2.72 -5.61 5.98
N ALA A 62 3.50 -4.99 5.11
CA ALA A 62 3.01 -4.39 3.87
C ALA A 62 3.58 -5.15 2.66
N GLY A 63 2.78 -5.28 1.60
CA GLY A 63 3.22 -5.86 0.33
C GLY A 63 3.48 -4.77 -0.71
N LEU A 64 4.46 -4.99 -1.59
CA LEU A 64 4.70 -4.17 -2.79
C LEU A 64 4.73 -5.04 -4.03
N TRP A 65 3.87 -4.71 -4.99
CA TRP A 65 3.82 -5.36 -6.31
C TRP A 65 4.19 -4.35 -7.38
N GLN A 66 5.09 -4.77 -8.28
CA GLN A 66 5.51 -3.97 -9.42
C GLN A 66 4.77 -4.45 -10.66
N LYS A 67 4.17 -3.53 -11.41
CA LYS A 67 3.51 -3.85 -12.67
C LYS A 67 4.53 -4.36 -13.69
N ALA A 68 4.32 -5.56 -14.22
CA ALA A 68 5.12 -6.14 -15.29
C ALA A 68 4.57 -5.78 -16.68
N ASN A 69 5.40 -5.97 -17.71
CA ASN A 69 5.04 -5.64 -19.10
C ASN A 69 3.85 -6.45 -19.64
N ASP A 70 3.60 -7.63 -19.08
CA ASP A 70 2.47 -8.50 -19.40
C ASP A 70 1.20 -8.16 -18.60
N ASN A 71 1.17 -6.98 -17.95
CA ASN A 71 0.10 -6.55 -17.05
C ASN A 71 -0.13 -7.47 -15.84
N THR A 72 0.86 -8.30 -15.46
CA THR A 72 0.83 -8.99 -14.17
C THR A 72 1.38 -8.11 -13.06
N TRP A 73 1.09 -8.48 -11.82
CA TRP A 73 1.54 -7.80 -10.61
C TRP A 73 2.29 -8.80 -9.74
N PRO A 74 3.55 -9.14 -10.05
CA PRO A 74 4.39 -9.96 -9.18
C PRO A 74 4.71 -9.25 -7.87
N LEU A 75 4.68 -9.99 -6.76
CA LEU A 75 5.13 -9.49 -5.47
C LEU A 75 6.63 -9.25 -5.55
N LYS A 76 7.05 -8.01 -5.30
CA LYS A 76 8.46 -7.61 -5.30
C LYS A 76 9.04 -7.64 -3.89
N TYR A 77 8.32 -7.07 -2.93
CA TYR A 77 8.79 -6.94 -1.55
C TYR A 77 7.69 -7.24 -0.54
N THR A 78 8.07 -7.90 0.54
CA THR A 78 7.28 -7.96 1.77
C THR A 78 8.00 -7.12 2.82
N LEU A 79 7.40 -5.99 3.16
CA LEU A 79 7.96 -4.98 4.06
C LEU A 79 7.69 -5.40 5.50
N LYS A 80 8.70 -6.00 6.14
CA LYS A 80 8.64 -6.54 7.50
C LYS A 80 9.46 -5.67 8.46
N ALA A 81 8.79 -4.83 9.24
CA ALA A 81 9.45 -4.08 10.31
C ALA A 81 8.51 -3.62 11.43
N HIS A 82 7.20 -3.51 11.16
CA HIS A 82 6.19 -3.23 12.18
C HIS A 82 6.04 -4.41 13.14
N THR A 83 5.75 -4.10 14.41
CA THR A 83 5.57 -5.11 15.47
C THR A 83 4.10 -5.42 15.75
N ASP A 84 3.19 -4.70 15.10
CA ASP A 84 1.73 -4.85 15.20
C ASP A 84 1.08 -4.52 13.85
N HIS A 85 -0.23 -4.61 13.75
CA HIS A 85 -1.00 -4.50 12.52
C HIS A 85 -0.63 -3.26 11.71
N VAL A 86 -0.49 -3.41 10.39
CA VAL A 86 -0.35 -2.27 9.49
C VAL A 86 -1.74 -1.83 9.08
N GLN A 87 -2.10 -0.61 9.43
CA GLN A 87 -3.43 -0.04 9.22
C GLN A 87 -3.57 0.62 7.86
N GLU A 88 -2.52 1.30 7.40
CA GLU A 88 -2.59 2.09 6.19
C GLU A 88 -1.26 2.16 5.45
N VAL A 89 -1.35 2.26 4.12
CA VAL A 89 -0.24 2.57 3.22
C VAL A 89 -0.56 3.81 2.40
N ALA A 90 0.46 4.60 2.05
CA ALA A 90 0.33 5.73 1.14
C ALA A 90 1.61 5.92 0.34
N PHE A 91 1.50 6.11 -0.97
CA PHE A 91 2.62 6.50 -1.82
C PHE A 91 2.85 8.00 -1.74
N SER A 92 4.12 8.39 -1.84
CA SER A 92 4.53 9.77 -2.13
C SER A 92 4.08 10.19 -3.54
N PRO A 93 3.93 11.50 -3.80
CA PRO A 93 3.56 12.00 -5.13
C PRO A 93 4.54 11.60 -6.24
N LYS A 94 5.82 11.43 -5.89
CA LYS A 94 6.88 10.96 -6.80
C LYS A 94 6.93 9.43 -7.00
N SER A 95 6.11 8.66 -6.30
CA SER A 95 6.14 7.19 -6.31
C SER A 95 7.46 6.54 -5.84
N ASP A 96 8.39 7.30 -5.24
CA ASP A 96 9.70 6.78 -4.80
C ASP A 96 9.69 6.30 -3.35
N LEU A 97 8.82 6.89 -2.53
CA LEU A 97 8.58 6.50 -1.14
C LEU A 97 7.19 5.92 -0.91
N LEU A 98 7.12 4.95 -0.01
CA LEU A 98 5.90 4.44 0.62
C LEU A 98 5.94 4.77 2.11
N ALA A 99 4.82 5.25 2.66
CA ALA A 99 4.60 5.37 4.08
C ALA A 99 3.65 4.27 4.56
N THR A 100 3.91 3.70 5.73
CA THR A 100 3.05 2.72 6.40
C THR A 100 2.73 3.18 7.82
N ALA A 101 1.46 3.13 8.21
CA ALA A 101 0.98 3.43 9.57
C ALA A 101 0.56 2.14 10.28
N SER A 102 0.84 2.04 11.58
CA SER A 102 0.62 0.80 12.33
C SER A 102 0.08 1.01 13.74
N ASP A 103 -0.55 -0.04 14.25
CA ASP A 103 -0.95 -0.19 15.65
C ASP A 103 0.25 -0.12 16.62
N ASP A 104 1.49 -0.30 16.13
CA ASP A 104 2.71 -0.16 16.94
C ASP A 104 3.08 1.29 17.31
N GLY A 105 2.20 2.25 16.97
CA GLY A 105 2.38 3.66 17.27
C GLY A 105 3.38 4.37 16.36
N THR A 106 3.83 3.74 15.27
CA THR A 106 4.81 4.31 14.35
C THR A 106 4.29 4.49 12.94
N VAL A 107 4.87 5.47 12.25
CA VAL A 107 4.84 5.55 10.78
C VAL A 107 6.23 5.17 10.27
N ARG A 108 6.31 4.34 9.23
CA ARG A 108 7.59 3.96 8.60
C ARG A 108 7.63 4.36 7.15
N LEU A 109 8.82 4.78 6.71
CA LEU A 109 9.10 5.11 5.31
C LEU A 109 9.94 4.02 4.67
N TRP A 110 9.64 3.75 3.42
CA TRP A 110 10.26 2.71 2.62
C TRP A 110 10.63 3.28 1.25
N ASP A 111 11.82 2.94 0.78
CA ASP A 111 12.18 3.15 -0.61
C ASP A 111 11.50 2.08 -1.47
N VAL A 112 10.68 2.51 -2.43
CA VAL A 112 9.82 1.63 -3.23
C VAL A 112 10.65 0.76 -4.18
N ASN A 113 11.76 1.29 -4.70
CA ASN A 113 12.59 0.62 -5.70
C ASN A 113 13.48 -0.47 -5.10
N THR A 114 13.78 -0.38 -3.81
CA THR A 114 14.66 -1.32 -3.10
C THR A 114 13.92 -2.14 -2.05
N GLY A 115 12.74 -1.71 -1.60
CA GLY A 115 12.01 -2.30 -0.48
C GLY A 115 12.67 -2.02 0.88
N ASN A 116 13.70 -1.17 0.91
CA ASN A 116 14.44 -0.90 2.13
C ASN A 116 13.68 0.06 3.03
N HIS A 117 13.67 -0.25 4.31
CA HIS A 117 13.18 0.63 5.35
C HIS A 117 14.16 1.80 5.54
N THR A 118 13.69 3.03 5.32
CA THR A 118 14.54 4.24 5.35
C THR A 118 14.45 4.99 6.67
N LYS A 119 13.24 5.07 7.27
CA LYS A 119 13.03 5.87 8.48
C LYS A 119 11.84 5.38 9.31
N VAL A 120 11.98 5.45 10.64
CA VAL A 120 10.86 5.34 11.59
C VAL A 120 10.51 6.74 12.09
N LEU A 121 9.24 7.10 12.02
CA LEU A 121 8.68 8.29 12.62
C LEU A 121 7.97 7.89 13.90
N ARG A 122 8.50 8.38 15.01
CA ARG A 122 8.00 8.14 16.37
C ARG A 122 7.37 9.42 16.90
N GLY A 123 6.44 9.27 17.83
CA GLY A 123 5.84 10.39 18.55
C GLY A 123 4.42 10.12 18.98
N HIS A 124 3.65 9.35 18.19
CA HIS A 124 2.35 8.87 18.62
C HIS A 124 2.47 7.95 19.83
N GLN A 125 1.52 8.06 20.75
CA GLN A 125 1.50 7.28 22.00
C GLN A 125 0.52 6.11 21.94
N ASP A 126 -0.17 5.94 20.80
CA ASP A 126 -1.14 4.89 20.54
C ASP A 126 -1.20 4.60 19.03
N LYS A 127 -2.04 3.63 18.62
CA LYS A 127 -2.21 3.14 17.24
C LYS A 127 -2.29 4.26 16.23
N VAL A 128 -1.55 4.15 15.13
CA VAL A 128 -1.64 5.08 13.99
C VAL A 128 -2.55 4.47 12.94
N PHE A 129 -3.70 5.09 12.72
CA PHE A 129 -4.72 4.58 11.81
C PHE A 129 -4.56 5.07 10.38
N THR A 130 -4.02 6.28 10.22
CA THR A 130 -3.94 6.91 8.91
C THR A 130 -2.61 7.60 8.64
N VAL A 131 -2.19 7.56 7.39
CA VAL A 131 -1.04 8.30 6.85
C VAL A 131 -1.31 8.77 5.43
N ARG A 132 -0.90 10.01 5.11
CA ARG A 132 -1.01 10.60 3.77
C ARG A 132 0.18 11.49 3.48
N PHE A 133 0.75 11.40 2.29
CA PHE A 133 1.66 12.44 1.81
C PHE A 133 0.87 13.67 1.38
N LEU A 134 1.31 14.85 1.83
CA LEU A 134 0.81 16.13 1.33
C LEU A 134 1.65 16.62 0.14
N ASN A 135 2.95 16.33 0.19
CA ASN A 135 3.94 16.56 -0.86
C ASN A 135 5.14 15.64 -0.61
N ASP A 136 6.21 15.77 -1.39
CA ASP A 136 7.40 14.91 -1.27
C ASP A 136 8.17 15.06 0.05
N HIS A 137 7.91 16.11 0.83
CA HIS A 137 8.66 16.46 2.03
C HIS A 137 7.81 16.43 3.31
N ALA A 138 6.50 16.26 3.19
CA ALA A 138 5.57 16.33 4.31
C ALA A 138 4.51 15.23 4.21
N LEU A 139 4.22 14.60 5.35
CA LEU A 139 3.17 13.62 5.48
C LEU A 139 2.36 13.88 6.75
N MET A 140 1.08 13.62 6.70
CA MET A 140 0.19 13.70 7.85
C MET A 140 -0.10 12.30 8.38
N SER A 141 -0.14 12.15 9.71
CA SER A 141 -0.60 10.92 10.36
C SER A 141 -1.65 11.21 11.44
N GLY A 142 -2.57 10.27 11.62
CA GLY A 142 -3.62 10.34 12.64
C GLY A 142 -3.68 9.09 13.49
N SER A 143 -3.86 9.28 14.80
CA SER A 143 -3.70 8.22 15.81
C SER A 143 -4.84 8.18 16.82
N ALA A 144 -5.00 7.02 17.46
CA ALA A 144 -5.84 6.81 18.64
C ALA A 144 -5.46 7.71 19.83
N ASP A 145 -4.24 8.27 19.85
CA ASP A 145 -3.80 9.22 20.88
C ASP A 145 -4.48 10.60 20.78
N SER A 146 -5.52 10.71 19.95
CA SER A 146 -6.30 11.92 19.68
C SER A 146 -5.48 13.04 19.04
N SER A 147 -4.36 12.72 18.39
CA SER A 147 -3.52 13.69 17.68
C SER A 147 -3.44 13.45 16.17
N LEU A 148 -3.24 14.55 15.45
CA LEU A 148 -2.73 14.58 14.08
C LEU A 148 -1.29 15.13 14.13
N ARG A 149 -0.41 14.56 13.31
CA ARG A 149 1.00 15.01 13.16
C ARG A 149 1.32 15.27 11.71
N LEU A 150 2.25 16.19 11.46
CA LEU A 150 2.80 16.59 10.16
C LEU A 150 4.32 16.40 10.14
#